data_AF-B4I0R6-F1
#
_entry.id   AF-B4I0R6-F1
#
_cell.length_a   1.000
_cell.length_b   1.000
_cell.length_c   1.000
_cell.angle_alpha   90.00
_cell.angle_beta   90.00
_cell.angle_gamma   90.00
#
_symmetry.space_group_name_H-M   'P 1'
#
loop_
_entity.id
_entity.type
_entity.pdbx_description
1 polymer ?
#
loop_
_entity_poly.entity_id
_entity_poly.type
_entity_poly.pdbx_seq_one_letter_code
_entity_poly.pdbx_strand_id
1 'polypeptide(L)'
;MELLLLLSFSDQKCIGAPAFRTLPGIDNWCEINCLRYPPNCPEDACQCPQECVAIGEYAGQDGADTYCMDKCLNYESECPPDRCRCY
;
A
#
# COMPACT_ATOMS: atom_id res chain seq x y z
N MET A 1 25.93 8.72 -10.80
CA MET A 1 25.91 7.62 -9.80
C MET A 1 25.85 8.28 -8.44
N GLU A 2 25.12 7.72 -7.46
CA GLU A 2 24.69 8.34 -6.18
C GLU A 2 23.32 9.06 -6.30
N LEU A 3 22.31 8.41 -6.89
CA LEU A 3 21.22 7.68 -6.21
C LEU A 3 20.24 8.56 -5.40
N LEU A 4 19.16 8.97 -6.08
CA LEU A 4 17.79 8.55 -5.75
C LEU A 4 17.26 8.80 -4.31
N LEU A 5 17.51 9.97 -3.71
CA LEU A 5 17.04 10.25 -2.33
C LEU A 5 15.99 11.35 -2.17
N LEU A 6 15.32 11.78 -3.25
CA LEU A 6 14.21 12.73 -3.14
C LEU A 6 13.05 12.40 -4.10
N LEU A 7 12.71 11.12 -4.22
CA LEU A 7 11.32 10.81 -4.55
C LEU A 7 10.54 11.07 -3.26
N SER A 8 9.87 12.21 -3.21
CA SER A 8 8.78 12.47 -2.27
C SER A 8 7.73 11.37 -2.46
N PHE A 9 7.91 10.24 -1.79
CA PHE A 9 7.08 9.03 -1.87
C PHE A 9 5.80 9.22 -1.04
N SER A 10 5.03 10.26 -1.35
CA SER A 10 3.77 10.56 -0.65
C SER A 10 2.53 10.05 -1.41
N ASP A 11 2.72 9.06 -2.28
CA ASP A 11 1.61 8.39 -2.98
C ASP A 11 1.39 6.95 -2.47
N GLN A 12 2.15 6.49 -1.46
CA GLN A 12 2.00 5.14 -0.92
C GLN A 12 0.67 4.97 -0.18
N LYS A 13 -0.06 3.92 -0.50
CA LYS A 13 -1.23 3.51 0.26
C LYS A 13 -0.80 2.85 1.58
N CYS A 14 -1.27 3.38 2.70
CA CYS A 14 -1.23 2.70 4.00
C CYS A 14 -2.67 2.44 4.46
N ILE A 15 -2.92 1.25 5.00
CA ILE A 15 -4.25 0.83 5.44
C ILE A 15 -4.23 0.31 6.87
N GLY A 16 -5.38 0.29 7.53
CA GLY A 16 -5.52 -0.36 8.82
C GLY A 16 -5.18 -1.84 8.73
N ALA A 17 -4.38 -2.31 9.68
CA ALA A 17 -4.09 -3.73 9.84
C ALA A 17 -5.40 -4.51 10.08
N PRO A 18 -5.43 -5.84 9.83
CA PRO A 18 -6.67 -6.62 9.88
C PRO A 18 -7.50 -6.45 11.17
N ALA A 19 -6.84 -6.27 12.32
CA ALA A 19 -7.52 -6.06 13.60
C ALA A 19 -8.23 -4.69 13.73
N PHE A 20 -7.83 -3.69 12.93
CA PHE A 20 -8.30 -2.31 13.01
C PHE A 20 -9.08 -1.86 11.77
N ARG A 21 -9.14 -2.68 10.71
CA ARG A 21 -9.73 -2.33 9.41
C ARG A 21 -11.21 -1.91 9.47
N THR A 22 -11.95 -2.29 10.53
CA THR A 22 -13.34 -1.87 10.73
C THR A 22 -13.48 -0.50 11.39
N LEU A 23 -12.39 0.10 11.88
CA LEU A 23 -12.42 1.42 12.49
C LEU A 23 -12.58 2.49 11.39
N PRO A 24 -13.63 3.33 11.46
CA PRO A 24 -13.83 4.38 10.47
C PRO A 24 -12.64 5.33 10.42
N GLY A 25 -12.12 5.58 9.20
CA GLY A 25 -11.02 6.52 8.97
C GLY A 25 -9.62 6.00 9.32
N ILE A 26 -9.46 4.72 9.66
CA ILE A 26 -8.14 4.15 10.00
C ILE A 26 -7.14 4.25 8.85
N ASP A 27 -7.57 4.02 7.61
CA ASP A 27 -6.69 4.08 6.44
C ASP A 27 -6.10 5.48 6.26
N ASN A 28 -6.97 6.51 6.29
CA ASN A 28 -6.54 7.91 6.23
C ASN A 28 -5.62 8.29 7.42
N TRP A 29 -5.90 7.76 8.61
CA TRP A 29 -5.04 7.99 9.77
C TRP A 29 -3.64 7.37 9.57
N CYS A 30 -3.58 6.15 9.02
CA CYS A 30 -2.33 5.46 8.71
C CYS A 30 -1.52 6.21 7.65
N GLU A 31 -2.16 6.67 6.57
CA GLU A 31 -1.50 7.49 5.54
C GLU A 31 -0.87 8.75 6.16
N ILE A 32 -1.63 9.51 6.95
CA ILE A 32 -1.14 10.76 7.57
C ILE A 32 -0.02 10.50 8.59
N ASN A 33 -0.11 9.44 9.38
CA ASN A 33 0.77 9.23 10.52
C ASN A 33 1.97 8.32 10.24
N CYS A 34 1.87 7.39 9.30
CA CYS A 34 2.98 6.52 8.92
C CYS A 34 3.89 7.18 7.88
N LEU A 35 3.34 7.95 6.94
CA LEU A 35 4.12 8.54 5.83
C LEU A 35 4.75 9.90 6.17
N ARG A 36 4.49 10.44 7.36
CA ARG A 36 5.18 11.63 7.87
C ARG A 36 6.57 11.29 8.38
N TYR A 37 7.44 12.29 8.43
CA TYR A 37 8.77 12.17 9.04
C TYR A 37 8.88 13.03 10.32
N PRO A 38 9.27 12.46 11.47
CA PRO A 38 9.39 11.01 11.73
C PRO A 38 8.00 10.32 11.73
N PRO A 39 7.93 9.03 11.37
CA PRO A 39 6.70 8.26 11.45
C PRO A 39 6.13 8.24 12.87
N ASN A 40 4.81 8.31 12.97
CA ASN A 40 4.07 8.36 14.23
C ASN A 40 2.89 7.39 14.22
N CYS A 41 3.13 6.14 13.86
CA CYS A 41 2.09 5.11 13.86
C CYS A 41 2.56 3.82 14.56
N PRO A 42 1.64 3.09 15.23
CA PRO A 42 1.92 1.76 15.73
C PRO A 42 2.11 0.78 14.57
N GLU A 43 3.16 -0.05 14.62
CA GLU A 43 3.45 -1.06 13.59
C GLU A 43 2.35 -2.14 13.48
N ASP A 44 1.61 -2.38 14.57
CA ASP A 44 0.52 -3.36 14.63
C ASP A 44 -0.83 -2.77 14.16
N ALA A 45 -0.95 -1.45 14.08
CA ALA A 45 -2.18 -0.76 13.70
C ALA A 45 -2.31 -0.52 12.20
N CYS A 46 -1.19 -0.35 11.50
CA CYS A 46 -1.14 0.04 10.09
C CYS A 46 -0.27 -0.91 9.27
N GLN A 47 -0.68 -1.17 8.03
CA GLN A 47 0.10 -1.88 7.03
C GLN A 47 0.36 -0.94 5.85
N CYS A 48 1.63 -0.75 5.49
CA CYS A 48 2.08 0.08 4.37
C CYS A 48 2.83 -0.79 3.36
N PRO A 49 2.10 -1.53 2.50
CA PRO A 49 2.71 -2.47 1.59
C PRO A 49 3.64 -1.76 0.59
N GLN A 50 4.74 -2.42 0.25
CA GLN A 50 5.69 -1.93 -0.76
C GLN A 50 5.58 -2.70 -2.08
N GLU A 51 5.05 -3.91 -2.01
CA GLU A 51 4.96 -4.81 -3.14
C GLU A 51 3.55 -5.38 -3.23
N CYS A 52 3.05 -5.46 -4.46
CA CYS A 52 1.79 -6.13 -4.77
C CYS A 52 2.02 -7.06 -5.95
N VAL A 53 1.49 -8.27 -5.84
CA VAL A 53 1.60 -9.31 -6.86
C VAL A 53 0.22 -9.76 -7.32
N ALA A 54 0.14 -10.18 -8.57
CA ALA A 54 -1.03 -10.78 -9.14
C ALA A 54 -1.26 -12.19 -8.58
N ILE A 55 -2.51 -12.48 -8.24
CA ILE A 55 -3.00 -13.76 -7.76
C ILE A 55 -4.20 -14.20 -8.60
N GLY A 56 -4.64 -15.45 -8.42
CA GLY A 56 -5.81 -15.98 -9.12
C GLY A 56 -5.61 -16.00 -10.64
N GLU A 57 -6.59 -15.50 -11.38
CA GLU A 57 -6.59 -15.52 -12.85
C GLU A 57 -5.49 -14.65 -13.48
N TYR A 58 -4.95 -13.67 -12.75
CA TYR A 58 -3.93 -12.75 -13.25
C TYR A 58 -2.50 -13.24 -12.98
N ALA A 59 -2.33 -14.28 -12.16
CA ALA A 59 -1.02 -14.80 -11.80
C ALA A 59 -0.24 -15.27 -13.03
N GLY A 60 1.01 -14.81 -13.18
CA GLY A 60 1.91 -15.20 -14.27
C GLY A 60 1.60 -14.55 -15.63
N GLN A 61 0.63 -13.64 -15.71
CA GLN A 61 0.41 -12.84 -16.92
C GLN A 61 1.41 -11.68 -16.98
N ASP A 62 1.96 -11.43 -18.16
CA ASP A 62 2.90 -10.32 -18.37
C ASP A 62 2.26 -8.98 -17.98
N GLY A 63 2.91 -8.25 -17.07
CA GLY A 63 2.46 -6.94 -16.58
C GLY A 63 1.39 -6.97 -15.49
N ALA A 64 0.93 -8.15 -15.04
CA ALA A 64 -0.11 -8.23 -14.01
C ALA A 64 0.35 -7.76 -12.63
N ASP A 65 1.61 -8.01 -12.26
CA ASP A 65 2.17 -7.49 -11.00
C ASP A 65 2.25 -5.96 -11.02
N THR A 66 2.65 -5.38 -12.16
CA THR A 66 2.65 -3.92 -12.36
C THR A 66 1.25 -3.34 -12.25
N TYR A 67 0.24 -4.00 -12.86
CA TYR A 67 -1.16 -3.62 -12.68
C TYR A 67 -1.56 -3.61 -11.20
N CYS A 68 -1.17 -4.63 -10.43
CA CYS A 68 -1.47 -4.68 -9.01
C CYS A 68 -0.77 -3.58 -8.21
N MET A 69 0.49 -3.28 -8.52
CA MET A 69 1.19 -2.13 -7.91
C MET A 69 0.44 -0.83 -8.18
N ASP A 70 0.05 -0.58 -9.43
CA ASP A 70 -0.69 0.63 -9.82
C ASP A 70 -2.08 0.74 -9.16
N LYS A 71 -2.76 -0.39 -8.97
CA LYS A 71 -4.12 -0.44 -8.41
C LYS A 71 -4.19 -0.50 -6.90
N CYS A 72 -3.08 -0.75 -6.22
CA CYS A 72 -3.10 -0.96 -4.78
C CYS A 72 -2.17 -0.03 -4.00
N LEU A 73 -1.09 0.46 -4.61
CA LEU A 73 -0.09 1.26 -3.89
C LEU A 73 -0.29 2.77 -4.03
N ASN A 74 -1.20 3.22 -4.90
CA ASN A 74 -1.46 4.65 -5.10
C ASN A 74 -2.52 5.19 -4.12
N TYR A 75 -2.41 6.46 -3.74
CA TYR A 75 -3.43 7.15 -2.97
C TYR A 75 -4.80 7.09 -3.67
N GLU A 76 -5.88 6.90 -2.90
CA GLU A 76 -7.25 6.68 -3.40
C GLU A 76 -7.46 5.48 -4.35
N SER A 77 -6.46 4.60 -4.51
CA SER A 77 -6.61 3.41 -5.34
C SER A 77 -7.55 2.37 -4.72
N GLU A 78 -8.34 1.73 -5.58
CA GLU A 78 -9.18 0.59 -5.23
C GLU A 78 -8.49 -0.71 -5.63
N CYS A 79 -7.87 -1.38 -4.65
CA CYS A 79 -7.15 -2.62 -4.86
C CYS A 79 -8.11 -3.80 -5.02
N PRO A 80 -8.11 -4.55 -6.15
CA PRO A 80 -8.98 -5.71 -6.34
C PRO A 80 -8.46 -6.93 -5.54
N PRO A 81 -9.07 -7.30 -4.41
CA PRO A 81 -8.49 -8.26 -3.47
C PRO A 81 -8.56 -9.73 -3.95
N ASP A 82 -9.37 -9.99 -4.98
CA ASP A 82 -9.49 -11.30 -5.65
C ASP A 82 -8.34 -11.56 -6.65
N ARG A 83 -7.66 -10.50 -7.09
CA ARG A 83 -6.63 -10.56 -8.15
C ARG A 83 -5.28 -10.02 -7.71
N CYS A 84 -5.23 -9.21 -6.66
CA CYS A 84 -4.01 -8.62 -6.16
C CYS A 84 -3.82 -8.94 -4.68
N ARG A 85 -2.57 -9.20 -4.30
CA ARG A 85 -2.17 -9.35 -2.91
C ARG A 85 -0.93 -8.50 -2.65
N CYS A 86 -0.99 -7.71 -1.59
CA CYS A 86 0.08 -6.81 -1.19
C CYS A 86 0.68 -7.20 0.14
N TYR A 87 1.98 -6.93 0.31
CA TYR A 87 2.74 -7.25 1.51
C TYR A 87 3.48 -6.01 1.99
#